data_AF-A0A563CRY4-F1
#
_entry.id   AF-A0A563CRY4-F1
#
_cell.length_a   1.000
_cell.length_b   1.000
_cell.length_c   1.000
_cell.angle_alpha   90.00
_cell.angle_beta   90.00
_cell.angle_gamma   90.00
#
_symmetry.space_group_name_H-M   'P 1'
#
loop_
_entity.id
_entity.type
_entity.pdbx_description
1 polymer ?
#
loop_
_entity_poly.entity_id
_entity_poly.type
_entity_poly.pdbx_seq_one_letter_code
_entity_poly.pdbx_strand_id
1 'polypeptide(L)'
;MSIVTFGNELNSVFLMSLMAFLLAMLLTPVYTYFAYKYKFWKTQRTAAVTGEKLKIFNLLHKKKIERHIPTMAGIIAVVAIMAVTLAFNLDRAQTWLPLAALVGGAAIGLIDDILNVFGSNRKDAGLRSWVKFAMIIGVGLVLGWFFFCKLGYSSVHIPYVGDWQMGAWIVGLFVFAVVATGNAVNISDGLDGLAGGLLV
;
A
#
# COMPACT_ATOMS: atom_id res chain seq x y z
N MET A 1 18.93 27.52 6.43
CA MET A 1 17.85 27.09 7.36
C MET A 1 18.35 27.35 8.78
N SER A 2 17.58 28.01 9.64
CA SER A 2 18.02 28.25 11.03
C SER A 2 17.84 26.98 11.86
N ILE A 3 18.66 26.78 12.91
CA ILE A 3 18.53 25.66 13.85
C ILE A 3 17.13 25.61 14.49
N VAL A 4 16.53 26.77 14.75
CA VAL A 4 15.18 26.88 15.31
C VAL A 4 14.13 26.38 14.31
N THR A 5 14.26 26.76 13.04
CA THR A 5 13.34 26.28 11.98
C THR A 5 13.44 24.78 11.80
N PHE A 6 14.66 24.22 11.77
CA PHE A 6 14.88 22.78 11.69
C PHE A 6 14.27 22.03 12.88
N GLY A 7 14.47 22.55 14.10
CA GLY A 7 13.88 21.96 15.31
C GLY A 7 12.35 21.95 15.27
N ASN A 8 11.73 23.03 14.80
CA ASN A 8 10.27 23.11 14.68
C ASN A 8 9.71 22.16 13.62
N GLU A 9 10.38 22.02 12.48
CA GLU A 9 9.98 21.05 11.45
C GLU A 9 10.11 19.60 11.95
N LEU A 10 11.22 19.27 12.60
CA LEU A 10 11.45 17.95 13.19
C LEU A 10 10.38 17.61 14.24
N ASN A 11 10.09 18.55 15.14
CA ASN A 11 9.06 18.37 16.16
C ASN A 11 7.67 18.17 15.53
N SER A 12 7.35 18.91 14.48
CA SER A 12 6.07 18.77 13.78
C SER A 12 5.92 17.40 13.14
N VAL A 13 6.95 16.93 12.42
CA VAL A 13 6.96 15.59 11.79
C VAL A 13 6.87 14.50 12.86
N PHE A 14 7.63 14.63 13.95
CA PHE A 14 7.59 13.69 15.06
C PHE A 14 6.20 13.61 15.69
N LEU A 15 5.59 14.76 16.01
CA LEU A 15 4.25 14.83 16.59
C LEU A 15 3.19 14.22 15.65
N MET A 16 3.25 14.49 14.35
CA MET A 16 2.35 13.87 13.37
C MET A 16 2.53 12.35 13.33
N SER A 17 3.78 11.85 13.34
CA SER A 17 4.04 10.41 13.36
C SER A 17 3.50 9.73 14.63
N LEU A 18 3.66 10.37 15.78
CA LEU A 18 3.13 9.89 17.06
C LEU A 18 1.60 9.89 17.06
N MET A 19 0.96 10.95 16.55
CA MET A 19 -0.50 11.00 16.42
C MET A 19 -1.03 9.88 15.51
N ALA A 20 -0.37 9.63 14.37
CA ALA A 20 -0.77 8.56 13.46
C ALA A 20 -0.64 7.18 14.10
N PHE A 21 0.45 6.95 14.85
CA PHE A 21 0.66 5.71 15.61
C PHE A 21 -0.42 5.51 16.69
N LEU A 22 -0.67 6.52 17.52
CA LEU A 22 -1.69 6.44 18.58
C LEU A 22 -3.09 6.25 18.02
N LEU A 23 -3.43 6.93 16.92
CA LEU A 23 -4.70 6.78 16.24
C LEU A 23 -4.85 5.37 15.66
N ALA A 24 -3.81 4.82 15.02
CA ALA A 24 -3.82 3.45 14.52
C ALA A 24 -4.02 2.44 15.66
N MET A 25 -3.33 2.63 16.79
CA MET A 25 -3.47 1.78 17.97
C MET A 25 -4.90 1.82 18.54
N LEU A 26 -5.54 3.00 18.57
CA LEU A 26 -6.92 3.17 19.01
C LEU A 26 -7.93 2.53 18.05
N LEU A 27 -7.70 2.62 16.74
CA LEU A 27 -8.57 2.04 15.71
C LEU A 27 -8.47 0.51 15.63
N THR A 28 -7.32 -0.06 16.02
CA THR A 28 -7.07 -1.51 15.97
C THR A 28 -8.11 -2.36 16.71
N PRO A 29 -8.45 -2.13 18.00
CA PRO A 29 -9.48 -2.91 18.70
C PRO A 29 -10.87 -2.77 18.09
N VAL A 30 -11.20 -1.58 17.56
CA VAL A 30 -12.47 -1.35 16.86
C VAL A 30 -12.54 -2.18 15.59
N TYR A 31 -11.47 -2.14 14.79
CA TYR A 31 -11.36 -2.93 13.57
C TYR A 31 -11.44 -4.43 13.84
N THR A 32 -10.64 -4.93 14.79
CA THR A 32 -10.60 -6.37 15.09
C THR A 32 -11.96 -6.85 15.57
N TYR A 33 -12.67 -6.10 16.42
CA TYR A 33 -14.03 -6.45 16.83
C TYR A 33 -14.96 -6.71 15.62
N PHE A 34 -14.98 -5.80 14.64
CA PHE A 34 -15.80 -5.98 13.43
C PHE A 34 -15.29 -7.11 12.54
N ALA A 35 -13.98 -7.25 12.38
CA ALA A 35 -13.39 -8.28 11.54
C ALA A 35 -13.68 -9.70 12.07
N TYR A 36 -13.63 -9.90 13.39
CA TYR A 36 -14.04 -11.15 14.04
C TYR A 36 -15.55 -11.37 13.96
N LYS A 37 -16.37 -10.33 14.16
CA LYS A 37 -17.84 -10.41 14.08
C LYS A 37 -18.35 -10.83 12.70
N TYR A 38 -17.79 -10.23 11.64
CA TYR A 38 -18.20 -10.48 10.26
C TYR A 38 -17.35 -11.54 9.55
N LYS A 39 -16.41 -12.16 10.26
CA LYS A 39 -15.59 -13.28 9.76
C LYS A 39 -14.81 -12.93 8.49
N PHE A 40 -13.99 -11.88 8.55
CA PHE A 40 -13.11 -11.46 7.44
C PHE A 40 -11.92 -12.42 7.27
N TRP A 41 -12.21 -13.70 7.01
CA TRP A 41 -11.24 -14.78 6.86
C TRP A 41 -10.87 -14.97 5.40
N LYS A 42 -9.57 -15.13 5.13
CA LYS A 42 -9.08 -15.43 3.79
C LYS A 42 -9.47 -16.85 3.36
N THR A 43 -10.03 -16.99 2.16
CA THR A 43 -10.32 -18.32 1.58
C THR A 43 -9.17 -18.75 0.67
N GLN A 44 -8.69 -19.99 0.80
CA GLN A 44 -7.58 -20.46 -0.04
C GLN A 44 -8.01 -20.83 -1.47
N ARG A 45 -7.11 -20.53 -2.41
CA ARG A 45 -7.20 -21.03 -3.79
C ARG A 45 -7.04 -22.55 -3.79
N THR A 46 -8.01 -23.25 -4.36
CA THR A 46 -7.97 -24.71 -4.45
C THR A 46 -7.27 -25.22 -5.72
N ALA A 47 -7.00 -24.35 -6.70
CA ALA A 47 -6.38 -24.68 -7.98
C ALA A 47 -5.26 -23.69 -8.32
N ALA A 48 -4.17 -24.20 -8.89
CA ALA A 48 -3.13 -23.38 -9.52
C ALA A 48 -3.66 -22.73 -10.81
N VAL A 49 -2.94 -21.72 -11.32
CA VAL A 49 -3.23 -21.10 -12.64
C VAL A 49 -3.21 -22.13 -13.78
N THR A 50 -2.46 -23.22 -13.61
CA THR A 50 -2.36 -24.39 -14.50
C THR A 50 -3.42 -25.47 -14.26
N GLY A 51 -4.34 -25.29 -13.29
CA GLY A 51 -5.39 -26.25 -12.96
C GLY A 51 -4.97 -27.40 -12.03
N GLU A 52 -3.67 -27.50 -11.68
CA GLU A 52 -3.17 -28.50 -10.74
C GLU A 52 -3.54 -28.17 -9.28
N LYS A 53 -3.75 -29.21 -8.46
CA LYS A 53 -4.05 -29.03 -7.04
C LYS A 53 -2.79 -28.58 -6.28
N LEU A 54 -2.86 -27.44 -5.60
CA LEU A 54 -1.80 -26.84 -4.77
C LEU A 54 -1.54 -27.64 -3.46
N LYS A 55 -1.12 -28.91 -3.56
CA LYS A 55 -0.95 -29.80 -2.38
C LYS A 55 0.09 -29.28 -1.38
N ILE A 56 1.27 -28.86 -1.84
CA ILE A 56 2.37 -28.40 -0.96
C ILE A 56 2.05 -27.03 -0.34
N PHE A 57 1.49 -26.10 -1.12
CA PHE A 57 1.12 -24.77 -0.63
C PHE A 57 0.03 -24.84 0.45
N ASN A 58 -0.98 -25.69 0.27
CA ASN A 58 -2.06 -25.89 1.23
C ASN A 58 -1.56 -26.56 2.52
N LEU A 59 -0.57 -27.46 2.44
CA LEU A 59 0.04 -28.08 3.62
C LEU A 59 0.81 -27.05 4.46
N LEU A 60 1.62 -26.20 3.83
CA LEU A 60 2.44 -25.20 4.52
C LEU A 60 1.59 -24.08 5.17
N HIS A 61 0.43 -23.75 4.59
CA HIS A 61 -0.45 -22.68 5.09
C HIS A 61 -1.60 -23.16 5.98
N LYS A 62 -1.74 -24.47 6.21
CA LYS A 62 -2.86 -25.06 6.96
C LYS A 62 -3.04 -24.46 8.36
N LYS A 63 -1.94 -24.32 9.11
CA LYS A 63 -1.95 -23.73 10.47
C LYS A 63 -2.33 -22.24 10.49
N LYS A 64 -2.05 -21.48 9.42
CA LYS A 64 -2.41 -20.05 9.32
C LYS A 64 -3.92 -19.87 9.14
N ILE A 65 -4.57 -20.81 8.45
CA ILE A 65 -6.02 -20.81 8.20
C ILE A 65 -6.78 -21.22 9.46
N GLU A 66 -6.31 -22.23 10.18
CA GLU A 66 -6.93 -22.70 11.44
C GLU A 66 -7.01 -21.57 12.49
N ARG A 67 -6.07 -20.62 12.45
CA ARG A 67 -6.02 -19.47 13.35
C ARG A 67 -7.07 -18.39 13.07
N HIS A 68 -7.82 -18.45 11.96
CA HIS A 68 -8.85 -17.47 11.60
C HIS A 68 -8.37 -16.02 11.82
N ILE A 69 -7.27 -15.66 11.16
CA ILE A 69 -6.66 -14.33 11.29
C ILE A 69 -7.39 -13.38 10.33
N PRO A 70 -7.86 -12.21 10.79
CA PRO A 70 -8.59 -11.28 9.95
C PRO A 70 -7.67 -10.64 8.90
N THR A 71 -8.14 -10.49 7.66
CA THR A 71 -7.42 -9.78 6.59
C THR A 71 -7.73 -8.28 6.61
N MET A 72 -7.29 -7.51 5.59
CA MET A 72 -7.64 -6.08 5.37
C MET A 72 -7.22 -5.07 6.45
N ALA A 73 -6.39 -5.46 7.43
CA ALA A 73 -5.97 -4.57 8.51
C ALA A 73 -5.21 -3.30 8.02
N GLY A 74 -4.68 -3.31 6.79
CA GLY A 74 -4.07 -2.14 6.16
C GLY A 74 -4.98 -0.90 6.09
N ILE A 75 -6.31 -1.08 6.17
CA ILE A 75 -7.25 0.04 6.24
C ILE A 75 -7.01 0.94 7.46
N ILE A 76 -6.55 0.37 8.58
CA ILE A 76 -6.22 1.11 9.80
C ILE A 76 -5.09 2.11 9.51
N ALA A 77 -4.03 1.66 8.84
CA ALA A 77 -2.89 2.49 8.49
C ALA A 77 -3.31 3.62 7.53
N VAL A 78 -4.10 3.29 6.51
CA VAL A 78 -4.59 4.28 5.52
C VAL A 78 -5.44 5.34 6.20
N VAL A 79 -6.40 4.95 7.04
CA VAL A 79 -7.27 5.89 7.77
C VAL A 79 -6.46 6.76 8.73
N ALA A 80 -5.50 6.19 9.46
CA ALA A 80 -4.68 6.94 10.39
C ALA A 80 -3.78 7.98 9.68
N ILE A 81 -3.09 7.57 8.60
CA ILE A 81 -2.24 8.45 7.81
C ILE A 81 -3.07 9.56 7.16
N MET A 82 -4.22 9.22 6.56
CA MET A 82 -5.12 10.19 5.94
C MET A 82 -5.63 11.21 6.96
N ALA A 83 -6.13 10.76 8.11
CA ALA A 83 -6.69 11.64 9.12
C ALA A 83 -5.66 12.66 9.64
N VAL A 84 -4.45 12.19 9.96
CA VAL A 84 -3.39 13.07 10.47
C VAL A 84 -2.87 14.01 9.38
N THR A 85 -2.66 13.51 8.17
CA THR A 85 -2.09 14.32 7.07
C THR A 85 -3.07 15.40 6.62
N LEU A 86 -4.36 15.07 6.51
CA LEU A 86 -5.41 16.05 6.18
C LEU A 86 -5.60 17.10 7.29
N ALA A 87 -5.38 16.73 8.56
CA ALA A 87 -5.53 17.66 9.67
C ALA A 87 -4.35 18.63 9.80
N PHE A 88 -3.12 18.20 9.50
CA PHE A 88 -1.91 18.95 9.88
C PHE A 88 -0.92 19.24 8.75
N ASN A 89 -1.10 18.74 7.53
CA ASN A 89 -0.07 18.84 6.47
C ASN A 89 -0.62 19.12 5.06
N LEU A 90 -1.65 19.97 4.95
CA LEU A 90 -2.28 20.32 3.65
C LEU A 90 -1.59 21.47 2.90
N ASP A 91 -0.61 22.13 3.52
CA ASP A 91 -0.02 23.36 2.96
C ASP A 91 0.86 23.12 1.71
N ARG A 92 1.29 21.88 1.47
CA ARG A 92 2.22 21.54 0.38
C ARG A 92 1.48 20.85 -0.76
N ALA A 93 1.60 21.40 -1.97
CA ALA A 93 1.06 20.78 -3.19
C ALA A 93 1.60 19.35 -3.43
N GLN A 94 2.80 19.07 -2.92
CA GLN A 94 3.46 17.77 -2.99
C GLN A 94 2.76 16.70 -2.14
N THR A 95 2.05 17.07 -1.07
CA THR A 95 1.37 16.12 -0.16
C THR A 95 0.28 15.30 -0.86
N TRP A 96 -0.36 15.89 -1.87
CA TRP A 96 -1.46 15.24 -2.60
C TRP A 96 -1.02 14.01 -3.38
N LEU A 97 0.21 14.00 -3.90
CA LEU A 97 0.70 12.90 -4.73
C LEU A 97 0.88 11.60 -3.91
N PRO A 98 1.62 11.59 -2.78
CA PRO A 98 1.69 10.41 -1.91
C PRO A 98 0.33 9.99 -1.32
N LEU A 99 -0.55 10.94 -0.98
CA LEU A 99 -1.89 10.61 -0.47
C LEU A 99 -2.74 9.91 -1.54
N ALA A 100 -2.72 10.41 -2.77
CA ALA A 100 -3.41 9.77 -3.88
C ALA A 100 -2.83 8.39 -4.20
N ALA A 101 -1.51 8.21 -4.10
CA ALA A 101 -0.86 6.90 -4.23
C ALA A 101 -1.29 5.92 -3.13
N LEU A 102 -1.32 6.38 -1.87
CA LEU A 102 -1.76 5.59 -0.72
C LEU A 102 -3.20 5.14 -0.89
N VAL A 103 -4.12 6.07 -1.20
CA VAL A 103 -5.54 5.77 -1.39
C VAL A 103 -5.76 4.88 -2.61
N GLY A 104 -5.10 5.15 -3.74
CA GLY A 104 -5.21 4.36 -4.95
C GLY A 104 -4.72 2.91 -4.75
N GLY A 105 -3.55 2.74 -4.14
CA GLY A 105 -3.01 1.42 -3.81
C GLY A 105 -3.88 0.67 -2.79
N ALA A 106 -4.34 1.37 -1.75
CA ALA A 106 -5.23 0.81 -0.75
C ALA A 106 -6.57 0.37 -1.33
N ALA A 107 -7.16 1.15 -2.25
CA ALA A 107 -8.40 0.79 -2.92
C ALA A 107 -8.25 -0.48 -3.75
N ILE A 108 -7.16 -0.60 -4.54
CA ILE A 108 -6.88 -1.81 -5.32
C ILE A 108 -6.69 -3.03 -4.41
N GLY A 109 -5.92 -2.89 -3.32
CA GLY A 109 -5.70 -3.95 -2.34
C GLY A 109 -7.00 -4.37 -1.63
N LEU A 110 -7.82 -3.40 -1.23
CA LEU A 110 -9.11 -3.65 -0.59
C LEU A 110 -10.08 -4.37 -1.52
N ILE A 111 -10.15 -3.98 -2.80
CA ILE A 111 -10.97 -4.68 -3.81
C ILE A 111 -10.52 -6.15 -3.93
N ASP A 112 -9.21 -6.40 -4.02
CA ASP A 112 -8.66 -7.77 -4.11
C ASP A 112 -9.01 -8.61 -2.88
N ASP A 113 -8.85 -8.03 -1.67
CA ASP A 113 -9.19 -8.71 -0.43
C ASP A 113 -10.70 -8.94 -0.28
N ILE A 114 -11.56 -8.00 -0.68
CA ILE A 114 -13.03 -8.13 -0.58
C ILE A 114 -13.48 -9.27 -1.49
N LEU A 115 -12.95 -9.33 -2.71
CA LEU A 115 -13.21 -10.43 -3.64
C LEU A 115 -12.67 -11.76 -3.12
N ASN A 116 -11.60 -11.76 -2.31
CA ASN A 116 -11.05 -12.97 -1.71
C ASN A 116 -11.93 -13.50 -0.55
N VAL A 117 -12.44 -12.60 0.29
CA VAL A 117 -13.26 -12.95 1.46
C VAL A 117 -14.70 -13.28 1.08
N PHE A 118 -15.32 -12.45 0.24
CA PHE A 118 -16.75 -12.54 -0.10
C PHE A 118 -17.01 -13.13 -1.50
N GLY A 119 -15.96 -13.44 -2.27
CA GLY A 119 -16.09 -13.97 -3.62
C GLY A 119 -16.74 -15.36 -3.65
N SER A 120 -17.77 -15.51 -4.49
CA SER A 120 -18.54 -16.75 -4.61
C SER A 120 -17.81 -17.89 -5.33
N ASN A 121 -16.68 -17.62 -6.00
CA ASN A 121 -15.92 -18.58 -6.80
C ASN A 121 -14.60 -18.98 -6.13
N ARG A 122 -14.56 -20.16 -5.49
CA ARG A 122 -13.35 -20.71 -4.84
C ARG A 122 -12.20 -21.07 -5.79
N LYS A 123 -12.46 -21.10 -7.10
CA LYS A 123 -11.45 -21.42 -8.13
C LYS A 123 -10.47 -20.27 -8.35
N ASP A 124 -10.96 -19.03 -8.36
CA ASP A 124 -10.18 -17.81 -8.53
C ASP A 124 -10.33 -16.95 -7.28
N ALA A 125 -9.57 -17.22 -6.20
CA ALA A 125 -9.67 -16.39 -4.99
C ALA A 125 -9.00 -15.03 -5.22
N GLY A 126 -9.77 -13.93 -5.14
CA GLY A 126 -9.29 -12.56 -5.36
C GLY A 126 -9.32 -12.12 -6.83
N LEU A 127 -8.71 -10.97 -7.10
CA LEU A 127 -8.67 -10.36 -8.43
C LEU A 127 -7.72 -11.14 -9.36
N ARG A 128 -8.06 -11.18 -10.66
CA ARG A 128 -7.17 -11.74 -11.68
C ARG A 128 -5.87 -10.94 -11.72
N SER A 129 -4.72 -11.62 -11.74
CA SER A 129 -3.41 -10.97 -11.63
C SER A 129 -3.19 -9.88 -12.70
N TRP A 130 -3.65 -10.11 -13.94
CA TRP A 130 -3.52 -9.13 -15.02
C TRP A 130 -4.38 -7.88 -14.80
N VAL A 131 -5.57 -8.02 -14.19
CA VAL A 131 -6.45 -6.89 -13.87
C VAL A 131 -5.83 -6.06 -12.75
N LYS A 132 -5.32 -6.72 -11.69
CA LYS A 132 -4.60 -6.06 -10.59
C LYS A 132 -3.42 -5.26 -11.12
N PHE A 133 -2.64 -5.86 -12.01
CA PHE A 133 -1.48 -5.21 -12.63
C PHE A 133 -1.89 -4.01 -13.49
N ALA A 134 -2.94 -4.14 -14.31
CA ALA A 134 -3.47 -3.04 -15.12
C ALA A 134 -3.99 -1.87 -14.26
N MET A 135 -4.65 -2.15 -13.14
CA MET A 135 -5.10 -1.12 -12.20
C MET A 135 -3.93 -0.35 -11.57
N ILE A 136 -2.87 -1.05 -11.14
CA ILE A 136 -1.68 -0.41 -10.56
C ILE A 136 -0.97 0.44 -11.62
N ILE A 137 -0.85 -0.04 -12.86
CA ILE A 137 -0.33 0.77 -13.98
C ILE A 137 -1.18 2.01 -14.19
N GLY A 138 -2.51 1.88 -14.21
CA GLY A 138 -3.42 3.01 -14.37
C GLY A 138 -3.24 4.08 -13.30
N VAL A 139 -3.14 3.67 -12.03
CA VAL A 139 -2.83 4.58 -10.92
C VAL A 139 -1.45 5.21 -11.10
N GLY A 140 -0.43 4.42 -11.45
CA GLY A 140 0.92 4.91 -11.71
C GLY A 140 0.99 5.93 -12.85
N LEU A 141 0.19 5.76 -13.91
CA LEU A 141 0.16 6.68 -15.06
C LEU A 141 -0.45 8.03 -14.68
N VAL A 142 -1.58 8.02 -13.95
CA VAL A 142 -2.22 9.25 -13.48
C VAL A 142 -1.30 10.02 -12.53
N LEU A 143 -0.69 9.32 -11.58
CA LEU A 143 0.24 9.91 -10.62
C LEU A 143 1.53 10.40 -11.28
N GLY A 144 2.10 9.62 -12.21
CA GLY A 144 3.27 10.01 -12.98
C GLY A 144 3.01 11.22 -13.87
N TRP A 145 1.83 11.29 -14.51
CA TRP A 145 1.40 12.47 -15.26
C TRP A 145 1.30 13.70 -14.35
N PHE A 146 0.68 13.57 -13.17
CA PHE A 146 0.63 14.66 -12.19
C PHE A 146 2.04 15.08 -11.72
N PHE A 147 2.93 14.12 -11.48
CA PHE A 147 4.31 14.36 -11.08
C PHE A 147 5.09 15.17 -12.13
N PHE A 148 4.91 14.84 -13.41
CA PHE A 148 5.56 15.58 -14.50
C PHE A 148 4.91 16.95 -14.76
N CYS A 149 3.59 16.99 -15.00
CA CYS A 149 2.91 18.21 -15.46
C CYS A 149 2.60 19.22 -14.34
N LYS A 150 2.25 18.74 -13.13
CA LYS A 150 1.82 19.63 -12.05
C LYS A 150 2.95 20.02 -11.11
N LEU A 151 3.85 19.09 -10.81
CA LEU A 151 5.00 19.34 -9.94
C LEU A 151 6.25 19.76 -10.72
N GLY A 152 6.27 19.56 -12.05
CA GLY A 152 7.36 20.03 -12.91
C GLY A 152 8.65 19.22 -12.80
N TYR A 153 8.61 18.02 -12.19
CA TYR A 153 9.79 17.16 -12.08
C TYR A 153 10.05 16.46 -13.42
N SER A 154 11.26 16.65 -13.96
CA SER A 154 11.68 16.11 -15.25
C SER A 154 13.11 15.56 -15.25
N SER A 155 13.80 15.61 -14.10
CA SER A 155 15.16 15.11 -13.91
C SER A 155 15.23 14.08 -12.79
N VAL A 156 16.23 13.20 -12.88
CA VAL A 156 16.58 12.21 -11.86
C VAL A 156 17.99 12.51 -11.40
N HIS A 157 18.17 12.66 -10.08
CA HIS A 157 19.49 12.83 -9.49
C HIS A 157 20.18 11.47 -9.35
N ILE A 158 21.32 11.30 -10.03
CA ILE A 158 22.16 10.12 -9.87
C ILE A 158 23.29 10.47 -8.89
N PRO A 159 23.39 9.76 -7.75
CA PRO A 159 24.50 9.98 -6.81
C PRO A 159 25.85 9.95 -7.52
N TYR A 160 26.72 10.89 -7.19
CA TYR A 160 28.08 11.06 -7.76
C TYR A 160 28.16 11.51 -9.23
N VAL A 161 27.08 11.45 -10.01
CA VAL A 161 27.06 11.86 -11.43
C VAL A 161 26.39 13.22 -11.61
N GLY A 162 25.30 13.47 -10.89
CA GLY A 162 24.50 14.70 -10.99
C GLY A 162 23.12 14.47 -11.59
N ASP A 163 22.47 15.56 -12.01
CA ASP A 163 21.09 15.54 -12.49
C ASP A 163 21.01 15.12 -13.97
N TRP A 164 20.31 14.03 -14.23
CA TRP A 164 20.01 13.59 -15.59
C TRP A 164 18.60 14.02 -15.99
N GLN A 165 18.48 14.84 -17.03
CA GLN A 165 17.19 15.24 -17.58
C GLN A 165 16.58 14.11 -18.40
N MET A 166 15.42 13.61 -17.96
CA MET A 166 14.64 12.58 -18.65
C MET A 166 13.45 13.17 -19.42
N GLY A 167 13.01 14.39 -19.08
CA GLY A 167 11.80 14.96 -19.66
C GLY A 167 10.57 14.09 -19.34
N ALA A 168 9.70 13.86 -20.34
CA ALA A 168 8.49 13.08 -20.17
C ALA A 168 8.73 11.59 -19.83
N TRP A 169 9.92 11.04 -20.10
CA TRP A 169 10.28 9.66 -19.76
C TRP A 169 10.23 9.37 -18.26
N ILE A 170 10.28 10.42 -17.43
CA ILE A 170 10.12 10.30 -15.98
C ILE A 170 8.78 9.68 -15.58
N VAL A 171 7.73 9.85 -16.39
CA VAL A 171 6.42 9.22 -16.17
C VAL A 171 6.52 7.70 -16.26
N GLY A 172 7.24 7.19 -17.26
CA GLY A 172 7.47 5.75 -17.42
C GLY A 172 8.27 5.16 -16.26
N LEU A 173 9.31 5.88 -15.83
CA LEU A 173 10.09 5.50 -14.64
C LEU A 173 9.23 5.50 -13.37
N PHE A 174 8.37 6.50 -13.21
CA PHE A 174 7.46 6.60 -12.07
C PHE A 174 6.47 5.42 -12.04
N VAL A 175 5.85 5.10 -13.18
CA VAL A 175 4.96 3.94 -13.30
C VAL A 175 5.70 2.66 -12.94
N PHE A 176 6.90 2.47 -13.48
CA PHE A 176 7.74 1.31 -13.16
C PHE A 176 8.02 1.23 -11.65
N ALA A 177 8.40 2.34 -11.01
CA ALA A 177 8.67 2.38 -9.57
C ALA A 177 7.42 2.03 -8.75
N VAL A 178 6.25 2.60 -9.08
CA VAL A 178 4.98 2.30 -8.38
C VAL A 178 4.62 0.82 -8.52
N VAL A 179 4.70 0.28 -9.74
CA VAL A 179 4.39 -1.12 -10.02
C VAL A 179 5.38 -2.05 -9.31
N ALA A 180 6.68 -1.78 -9.43
CA ALA A 180 7.73 -2.59 -8.83
C ALA A 180 7.61 -2.61 -7.30
N THR A 181 7.52 -1.44 -6.67
CA THR A 181 7.42 -1.33 -5.20
C THR A 181 6.12 -1.92 -4.68
N GLY A 182 4.98 -1.65 -5.31
CA GLY A 182 3.68 -2.20 -4.90
C GLY A 182 3.65 -3.73 -4.95
N ASN A 183 4.24 -4.33 -5.99
CA ASN A 183 4.36 -5.78 -6.07
C ASN A 183 5.42 -6.35 -5.11
N ALA A 184 6.55 -5.66 -4.91
CA ALA A 184 7.60 -6.07 -3.99
C ALA A 184 7.09 -6.16 -2.54
N VAL A 185 6.35 -5.14 -2.07
CA VAL A 185 5.73 -5.14 -0.73
C VAL A 185 4.69 -6.25 -0.60
N ASN A 186 3.87 -6.47 -1.63
CA ASN A 186 2.89 -7.56 -1.61
C ASN A 186 3.54 -8.97 -1.63
N ILE A 187 4.76 -9.11 -2.15
CA ILE A 187 5.52 -10.37 -2.11
C ILE A 187 6.18 -10.55 -0.73
N SER A 188 6.68 -9.48 -0.11
CA SER A 188 7.33 -9.54 1.20
C SER A 188 6.33 -9.72 2.36
N ASP A 189 5.05 -9.43 2.17
CA ASP A 189 3.97 -9.64 3.15
C ASP A 189 3.52 -11.12 3.26
N GLY A 190 4.50 -12.01 3.43
CA GLY A 190 4.29 -13.45 3.60
C GLY A 190 4.37 -13.92 5.06
N LEU A 191 5.12 -13.18 5.89
CA LEU A 191 5.41 -13.49 7.29
C LEU A 191 4.89 -12.39 8.21
N ASP A 192 4.46 -12.76 9.41
CA ASP A 192 3.88 -11.84 10.39
C ASP A 192 4.89 -10.73 10.72
N GLY A 193 4.55 -9.48 10.37
CA GLY A 193 5.36 -8.30 10.64
C GLY A 193 6.52 -8.01 9.67
N LEU A 194 6.80 -8.88 8.69
CA LEU A 194 7.93 -8.68 7.78
C LEU A 194 7.76 -7.45 6.88
N ALA A 195 6.62 -7.36 6.17
CA ALA A 195 6.35 -6.18 5.33
C ALA A 195 6.28 -4.90 6.16
N GLY A 196 5.60 -4.94 7.31
CA GLY A 196 5.49 -3.79 8.22
C GLY A 196 6.85 -3.27 8.71
N GLY A 197 7.81 -4.15 9.01
CA GLY A 197 9.15 -3.75 9.43
C GLY A 197 10.08 -3.30 8.30
N LEU A 198 9.83 -3.73 7.07
CA LEU A 198 10.60 -3.34 5.88
C LEU A 198 10.11 -2.05 5.22
N LEU A 199 8.90 -1.58 5.56
CA LEU A 199 8.40 -0.30 5.08
C LEU A 199 9.24 0.83 5.68
N VAL A 200 10.07 1.43 4.82
CA VAL A 200 10.83 2.66 5.08
C VAL A 200 10.02 3.86 4.62
#